data_AF-A0A834N3M1-F1
#
_entry.id   AF-A0A834N3M1-F1
#
_cell.length_a   1.000
_cell.length_b   1.000
_cell.length_c   1.000
_cell.angle_alpha   90.00
_cell.angle_beta   90.00
_cell.angle_gamma   90.00
#
_symmetry.space_group_name_H-M   'P 1'
#
loop_
_entity.id
_entity.type
_entity.pdbx_description
1 polymer ?
#
loop_
_entity_poly.entity_id
_entity_poly.type
_entity_poly.pdbx_seq_one_letter_code
_entity_poly.pdbx_strand_id
1 'polypeptide(L)'
;MGAPAGLKLNYAFNNMLGKFFLYHIHLWWTFLIFMTPVMDFAFEVLLLFGRLGITFQISIASDFLALISFHTYCIYVYAARLFNIQLNALISLSRLFLGKKKNPLRERVDSCQYKPDQLFVGTLLFTILLFLVPTTWVYYTVFTTFRLLLTGFSGLLARLRLYFQVTPSKNNMTITLWMTMVTSSWGQTWKNCVIDTIAYQPSIKWSEILNSIIWGQLIYPL
;
A
#
# COMPACT_ATOMS: atom_id res chain seq x y z
N MET A 1 31.46 -0.21 18.88
CA MET A 1 31.26 -0.38 17.43
C MET A 1 31.74 0.88 16.74
N GLY A 2 32.81 0.79 15.93
CA GLY A 2 33.40 1.95 15.24
C GLY A 2 32.43 2.59 14.25
N ALA A 3 32.56 3.90 14.02
CA ALA A 3 31.65 4.64 13.17
C ALA A 3 31.75 4.17 11.71
N PRO A 4 30.69 3.61 11.11
CA PRO A 4 30.70 3.28 9.69
C PRO A 4 30.88 4.58 8.89
N ALA A 5 31.83 4.58 7.94
CA ALA A 5 32.15 5.69 7.04
C ALA A 5 32.78 6.96 7.66
N GLY A 6 33.32 6.93 8.88
CA GLY A 6 34.05 8.06 9.47
C GLY A 6 33.19 9.28 9.85
N LEU A 7 31.87 9.17 9.71
CA LEU A 7 30.91 10.15 10.21
C LEU A 7 30.90 10.11 11.75
N LYS A 8 31.22 11.23 12.40
CA LYS A 8 31.15 11.36 13.87
C LYS A 8 29.68 11.44 14.31
N LEU A 9 29.03 10.29 14.33
CA LEU A 9 27.65 10.12 14.79
C LEU A 9 27.53 10.47 16.28
N ASN A 10 26.39 11.02 16.67
CA ASN A 10 26.11 11.25 18.08
C ASN A 10 25.92 9.90 18.78
N TYR A 11 26.86 9.51 19.65
CA TYR A 11 26.88 8.19 20.27
C TYR A 11 25.62 7.89 21.09
N ALA A 12 25.19 8.84 21.93
CA ALA A 12 24.02 8.66 22.79
C ALA A 12 22.74 8.48 21.98
N PHE A 13 22.56 9.34 20.97
CA PHE A 13 21.40 9.27 20.09
C PHE A 13 21.40 8.03 19.19
N ASN A 14 22.58 7.64 18.68
CA ASN A 14 22.73 6.39 17.93
C ASN A 14 22.38 5.16 18.77
N ASN A 15 22.81 5.10 20.03
CA ASN A 15 22.46 4.01 20.93
C ASN A 15 20.96 3.96 21.22
N MET A 16 20.32 5.13 21.40
CA MET A 16 18.88 5.22 21.60
C MET A 16 18.09 4.73 20.37
N LEU A 17 18.44 5.19 19.17
CA LEU A 17 17.82 4.73 17.93
C LEU A 17 18.06 3.24 17.67
N GLY A 18 19.28 2.76 17.90
CA GLY A 18 19.62 1.34 17.77
C GLY A 18 18.75 0.47 18.67
N LYS A 19 18.63 0.82 19.95
CA LYS A 19 17.72 0.11 20.88
C LYS A 19 16.27 0.17 20.43
N PHE A 20 15.81 1.32 19.95
CA PHE A 20 14.45 1.49 19.44
C PHE A 20 14.16 0.55 18.26
N PHE A 21 15.03 0.51 17.25
CA PHE A 21 14.83 -0.37 16.09
C PHE A 21 15.01 -1.85 16.43
N LEU A 22 15.98 -2.20 17.29
CA LEU A 22 16.12 -3.57 17.78
C LEU A 22 14.87 -4.04 18.53
N TYR A 23 14.28 -3.17 19.35
CA TYR A 23 13.02 -3.48 20.02
C TYR A 23 11.89 -3.80 19.03
N HIS A 24 11.78 -3.07 17.92
CA HIS A 24 10.78 -3.38 16.88
C HIS A 24 11.01 -4.74 16.22
N ILE A 25 12.29 -5.10 15.99
CA ILE A 25 12.65 -6.43 15.45
C ILE A 25 12.29 -7.52 16.47
N HIS A 26 12.58 -7.32 17.76
CA HIS A 26 12.20 -8.26 18.80
C HIS A 26 10.68 -8.40 18.94
N LEU A 27 9.93 -7.30 18.83
CA LEU A 27 8.47 -7.34 18.83
C LEU A 27 7.94 -8.17 17.66
N TRP A 28 8.49 -7.97 16.45
CA TRP A 28 8.15 -8.78 15.29
C TRP A 28 8.48 -10.26 15.49
N TRP A 29 9.65 -10.56 16.05
CA TRP A 29 10.05 -11.93 16.36
C TRP A 29 9.08 -12.61 17.33
N THR A 30 8.72 -11.94 18.44
CA THR A 30 7.73 -12.45 19.40
C THR A 30 6.37 -12.65 18.75
N PHE A 31 5.96 -11.73 17.87
CA PHE A 31 4.73 -11.87 17.09
C PHE A 31 4.76 -13.11 16.19
N LEU A 32 5.86 -13.37 15.48
CA LEU A 32 6.01 -14.58 14.65
C LEU A 32 5.94 -15.87 15.46
N ILE A 33 6.56 -15.91 16.65
CA ILE A 33 6.46 -17.06 17.57
C ILE A 33 4.99 -17.29 17.95
N PHE A 34 4.28 -16.23 18.33
CA PHE A 34 2.87 -16.34 18.70
C PHE A 34 2.00 -16.79 17.51
N MET A 35 2.32 -16.36 16.30
CA MET A 35 1.58 -16.70 15.08
C MET A 35 1.98 -18.05 14.46
N THR A 36 3.00 -18.72 14.98
CA THR A 36 3.52 -20.00 14.43
C THR A 36 2.43 -21.05 14.17
N PRO A 37 1.52 -21.39 15.11
CA PRO A 37 0.50 -22.43 14.83
C PRO A 37 -0.46 -22.04 13.70
N VAL A 38 -0.76 -20.74 13.55
CA VAL A 38 -1.60 -20.24 12.45
C VAL A 38 -0.85 -20.29 11.14
N MET A 39 0.45 -19.97 11.15
CA MET A 39 1.32 -20.02 9.97
C MET A 39 1.53 -21.46 9.48
N ASP A 40 1.68 -22.43 10.38
CA ASP A 40 1.84 -23.84 10.02
C ASP A 40 0.59 -24.35 9.28
N PHE A 41 -0.60 -24.08 9.84
CA PHE A 41 -1.88 -24.41 9.18
C PHE A 41 -2.03 -23.70 7.82
N ALA A 42 -1.72 -22.39 7.77
CA ALA A 42 -1.78 -21.63 6.53
C ALA A 42 -0.83 -22.18 5.48
N PHE A 43 0.36 -22.64 5.87
CA PHE A 43 1.35 -23.20 4.95
C PHE A 43 0.86 -24.52 4.34
N GLU A 44 0.27 -25.42 5.13
CA GLU A 44 -0.34 -26.66 4.59
C GLU A 44 -1.43 -26.37 3.56
N VAL A 45 -2.31 -25.42 3.86
CA VAL A 45 -3.37 -24.98 2.93
C VAL A 45 -2.75 -24.39 1.65
N LEU A 46 -1.74 -23.53 1.78
CA LEU A 46 -1.06 -22.92 0.63
C LEU A 46 -0.31 -23.95 -0.22
N LEU A 47 0.23 -25.02 0.37
CA LEU A 47 0.86 -26.12 -0.37
C LEU A 47 -0.15 -26.90 -1.24
N LEU A 48 -1.38 -27.10 -0.74
CA LEU A 48 -2.44 -27.73 -1.54
C LEU A 48 -2.77 -26.89 -2.78
N PHE A 49 -2.96 -25.59 -2.59
CA PHE A 49 -3.24 -24.68 -3.70
C PHE A 49 -2.01 -24.43 -4.59
N GLY A 50 -0.79 -24.58 -4.07
CA GLY A 50 0.47 -24.46 -4.81
C GLY A 50 0.58 -25.42 -6.00
N ARG A 51 -0.24 -26.48 -6.05
CA ARG A 51 -0.33 -27.43 -7.18
C ARG A 51 -1.08 -26.88 -8.40
N LEU A 52 -1.75 -25.73 -8.29
CA LEU A 52 -2.55 -25.12 -9.37
C LEU A 52 -1.72 -24.46 -10.48
N GLY A 53 -0.40 -24.36 -10.32
CA GLY A 53 0.52 -23.92 -11.38
C GLY A 53 1.55 -22.87 -10.94
N ILE A 54 2.48 -22.56 -11.84
CA ILE A 54 3.64 -21.68 -11.56
C ILE A 54 3.20 -20.23 -11.28
N THR A 55 2.19 -19.71 -11.98
CA THR A 55 1.68 -18.36 -11.75
C THR A 55 1.06 -18.21 -10.36
N PHE A 56 0.41 -19.27 -9.86
CA PHE A 56 -0.13 -19.32 -8.51
C PHE A 56 0.98 -19.37 -7.45
N GLN A 57 2.04 -20.17 -7.67
CA GLN A 57 3.21 -20.20 -6.79
C GLN A 57 3.93 -18.85 -6.72
N ILE A 58 4.11 -18.15 -7.85
CA ILE A 58 4.68 -16.80 -7.89
C ILE A 58 3.77 -15.80 -7.13
N SER A 59 2.46 -16.02 -7.13
CA SER A 59 1.51 -15.19 -6.40
C SER A 59 1.66 -15.37 -4.89
N ILE A 60 1.67 -16.62 -4.42
CA ILE A 60 1.94 -16.95 -3.02
C ILE A 60 3.29 -16.37 -2.56
N ALA A 61 4.35 -16.54 -3.36
CA ALA A 61 5.68 -16.01 -3.02
C ALA A 61 5.69 -14.48 -2.89
N SER A 62 4.97 -13.78 -3.77
CA SER A 62 4.80 -12.32 -3.68
C SER A 62 4.07 -11.90 -2.40
N ASP A 63 3.05 -12.64 -1.99
CA ASP A 63 2.27 -12.33 -0.78
C ASP A 63 3.08 -12.59 0.49
N PHE A 64 3.86 -13.69 0.53
CA PHE A 64 4.80 -13.95 1.62
C PHE A 64 5.88 -12.88 1.72
N LEU A 65 6.43 -12.44 0.59
CA LEU A 65 7.41 -11.36 0.57
C LEU A 65 6.83 -10.06 1.15
N ALA A 66 5.56 -9.74 0.84
CA ALA A 66 4.86 -8.59 1.42
C ALA A 66 4.67 -8.73 2.93
N LEU A 67 4.30 -9.92 3.41
CA LEU A 67 4.11 -10.21 4.83
C LEU A 67 5.44 -10.13 5.61
N ILE A 68 6.49 -10.78 5.10
CA ILE A 68 7.82 -10.78 5.75
C ILE A 68 8.41 -9.36 5.77
N SER A 69 8.20 -8.57 4.72
CA SER A 69 8.71 -7.19 4.64
C SER A 69 7.93 -6.17 5.46
N PHE A 70 6.79 -6.55 6.07
CA PHE A 70 5.93 -5.65 6.84
C PHE A 70 6.69 -4.93 7.97
N HIS A 71 7.41 -5.68 8.81
CA HIS A 71 8.16 -5.10 9.92
C HIS A 71 9.19 -4.06 9.46
N THR A 72 9.87 -4.31 8.34
CA THR A 72 10.85 -3.37 7.80
C THR A 72 10.19 -2.15 7.18
N TYR A 73 8.98 -2.28 6.62
CA TYR A 73 8.19 -1.14 6.18
C TYR A 73 7.81 -0.23 7.36
N CYS A 74 7.36 -0.80 8.48
CA CYS A 74 7.07 -0.03 9.70
C CYS A 74 8.32 0.74 10.17
N ILE A 75 9.47 0.07 10.23
CA ILE A 75 10.74 0.70 10.63
C ILE A 75 11.12 1.84 9.67
N TYR A 76 10.99 1.63 8.35
CA TYR A 76 11.20 2.67 7.36
C TYR A 76 10.30 3.89 7.59
N VAL A 77 9.00 3.68 7.86
CA VAL A 77 8.05 4.79 8.12
C VAL A 77 8.48 5.59 9.35
N TYR A 78 8.91 4.92 10.43
CA TYR A 78 9.42 5.61 11.61
C TYR A 78 10.67 6.44 11.31
N ALA A 79 11.65 5.86 10.61
CA ALA A 79 12.87 6.56 10.23
C ALA A 79 12.58 7.77 9.31
N ALA A 80 11.72 7.60 8.30
CA ALA A 80 11.31 8.66 7.39
C ALA A 80 10.58 9.80 8.12
N ARG A 81 9.67 9.46 9.06
CA ARG A 81 8.95 10.45 9.85
C ARG A 81 9.88 11.25 10.76
N LEU A 82 10.79 10.56 11.45
CA LEU A 82 11.77 11.20 12.31
C LEU A 82 12.68 12.16 11.52
N PHE A 83 13.19 11.71 10.37
CA PHE A 83 14.01 12.54 9.50
C PHE A 83 13.25 13.76 8.98
N ASN A 84 11.99 13.59 8.57
CA ASN A 84 11.14 14.69 8.12
C ASN A 84 10.88 15.73 9.23
N ILE A 85 10.61 15.28 10.47
CA ILE A 85 10.46 16.17 11.62
C ILE A 85 11.75 16.98 11.85
N GLN A 86 12.92 16.34 11.78
CA GLN A 86 14.20 17.02 11.97
C GLN A 86 14.49 18.04 10.86
N LEU A 87 14.21 17.71 9.59
CA LEU A 87 14.36 18.66 8.48
C LEU A 87 13.42 19.85 8.62
N ASN A 88 12.15 19.63 8.95
CA ASN A 88 11.20 20.72 9.16
C ASN A 88 11.60 21.61 10.34
N ALA A 89 12.10 21.01 11.43
CA ALA A 89 12.63 21.75 12.57
C ALA A 89 13.86 22.60 12.18
N LEU A 90 14.80 22.04 11.41
CA LEU A 90 15.94 22.78 10.88
C LEU A 90 15.53 23.93 9.97
N ILE A 91 14.57 23.72 9.06
CA ILE A 91 14.05 24.77 8.17
C ILE A 91 13.33 25.86 8.97
N SER A 92 12.61 25.49 10.03
CA SER A 92 11.95 26.47 10.89
C SER A 92 12.96 27.30 11.68
N LEU A 93 14.00 26.67 12.23
CA LEU A 93 15.05 27.35 13.00
C LEU A 93 15.98 28.17 12.11
N SER A 94 16.25 27.74 10.88
CA SER A 94 17.04 28.54 9.93
C SER A 94 16.34 29.84 9.57
N ARG A 95 15.00 29.83 9.45
CA ARG A 95 14.20 31.06 9.30
C ARG A 95 14.30 31.96 10.52
N LEU A 96 14.32 31.41 11.73
CA LEU A 96 14.49 32.16 12.97
C LEU A 96 15.80 32.98 12.96
N PHE A 97 16.93 32.40 12.52
CA PHE A 97 18.21 33.15 12.42
C PHE A 97 18.18 34.28 11.42
N LEU A 98 17.45 34.08 10.33
CA LEU A 98 17.30 35.08 9.28
C LEU A 98 16.28 36.17 9.66
N GLY A 99 15.71 36.13 10.88
CA GLY A 99 14.66 37.05 11.29
C GLY A 99 13.37 36.85 10.49
N LYS A 100 13.10 35.63 10.02
CA LYS A 100 11.96 35.29 9.16
C LYS A 100 10.97 34.35 9.86
N LYS A 101 9.68 34.53 9.60
CA LYS A 101 8.58 33.71 10.12
C LYS A 101 7.63 33.30 8.99
N LYS A 102 7.29 32.02 8.88
CA LYS A 102 6.21 31.59 7.95
C LYS A 102 4.86 31.97 8.56
N ASN A 103 4.04 32.69 7.79
CA ASN A 103 2.68 33.04 8.15
C ASN A 103 1.71 32.05 7.47
N PRO A 104 1.09 31.09 8.21
CA PRO A 104 0.18 30.11 7.60
C PRO A 104 -1.11 30.75 7.08
N LEU A 105 -1.54 31.90 7.61
CA LEU A 105 -2.78 32.57 7.17
C LEU A 105 -2.65 33.20 5.78
N ARG A 106 -1.42 33.57 5.39
CA ARG A 106 -1.13 34.27 4.13
C ARG A 106 -0.14 33.51 3.24
N GLU A 107 0.21 32.27 3.62
CA GLU A 107 1.19 31.39 2.95
C GLU A 107 2.49 32.10 2.49
N ARG A 108 2.97 33.08 3.25
CA ARG A 108 4.17 33.88 2.94
C ARG A 108 5.18 33.88 4.10
N VAL A 109 6.42 34.26 3.80
CA VAL A 109 7.49 34.39 4.81
C VAL A 109 7.72 35.87 5.12
N ASP A 110 7.46 36.25 6.36
CA ASP A 110 7.51 37.64 6.84
C ASP A 110 8.77 37.90 7.66
N SER A 111 9.33 39.10 7.59
CA SER A 111 10.36 39.53 8.53
C SER A 111 9.74 39.76 9.91
N CYS A 112 10.45 39.36 10.96
CA CYS A 112 10.03 39.48 12.34
C CYS A 112 11.24 39.85 13.20
N GLN A 113 11.06 40.80 14.10
CA GLN A 113 12.12 41.16 15.05
C GLN A 113 12.07 40.24 16.25
N TYR A 114 13.11 39.42 16.41
CA TYR A 114 13.28 38.52 17.54
C TYR A 114 14.16 39.16 18.61
N LYS A 115 13.83 38.88 19.89
CA LYS A 115 14.68 39.28 21.01
C LYS A 115 16.00 38.49 20.99
N PRO A 116 17.12 39.06 21.47
CA PRO A 116 18.41 38.36 21.51
C PRO A 116 18.35 37.00 22.23
N ASP A 117 17.62 36.91 23.35
CA ASP A 117 17.48 35.67 24.13
C ASP A 117 16.82 34.55 23.30
N GLN A 118 15.82 34.88 22.49
CA GLN A 118 15.13 33.92 21.63
C GLN A 118 16.04 33.43 20.51
N LEU A 119 16.84 34.34 19.94
CA LEU A 119 17.81 34.00 18.90
C LEU A 119 18.89 33.06 19.46
N PHE A 120 19.36 33.32 20.68
CA PHE A 120 20.34 32.48 21.37
C PHE A 120 19.83 31.05 21.58
N VAL A 121 18.64 30.89 22.17
CA VAL A 121 18.02 29.56 22.39
C VAL A 121 17.79 28.85 21.05
N GLY A 122 17.32 29.59 20.03
CA GLY A 122 17.17 29.05 18.69
C GLY A 122 18.48 28.49 18.12
N THR A 123 19.58 29.22 18.32
CA THR A 123 20.92 28.86 17.80
C THR A 123 21.44 27.60 18.47
N LEU A 124 21.25 27.50 19.78
CA LEU A 124 21.57 26.30 20.54
C LEU A 124 20.76 25.09 20.05
N LEU A 125 19.44 25.23 19.89
CA LEU A 125 18.59 24.14 19.39
C LEU A 125 18.95 23.72 17.96
N PHE A 126 19.25 24.68 17.10
CA PHE A 126 19.65 24.41 15.72
C PHE A 126 20.96 23.65 15.65
N THR A 127 21.98 24.08 16.39
CA THR A 127 23.29 23.40 16.42
C THR A 127 23.14 21.98 16.94
N ILE A 128 22.36 21.75 18.00
CA ILE A 128 22.05 20.40 18.50
C ILE A 128 21.37 19.57 17.40
N LEU A 129 20.28 20.06 16.80
CA LEU A 129 19.57 19.33 15.75
C LEU A 129 20.46 19.04 14.54
N LEU A 130 21.27 20.01 14.11
CA LEU A 130 22.23 19.87 13.01
C LEU A 130 23.22 18.72 13.27
N PHE A 131 23.70 18.55 14.51
CA PHE A 131 24.58 17.43 14.87
C PHE A 131 23.84 16.08 14.99
N LEU A 132 22.52 16.08 15.20
CA LEU A 132 21.72 14.85 15.27
C LEU A 132 21.33 14.32 13.88
N VAL A 133 21.13 15.21 12.90
CA VAL A 133 20.67 14.86 11.55
C VAL A 133 21.55 13.84 10.80
N PRO A 134 22.90 13.89 10.86
CA PRO A 134 23.72 12.87 10.22
C PRO A 134 23.39 11.45 10.71
N THR A 135 22.99 11.32 11.97
CA THR A 135 22.63 10.01 12.54
C THR A 135 21.31 9.49 12.00
N THR A 136 20.26 10.31 11.99
CA THR A 136 18.97 9.89 11.42
C THR A 136 19.05 9.67 9.92
N TRP A 137 19.87 10.45 9.21
CA TRP A 137 20.09 10.31 7.78
C TRP A 137 20.62 8.92 7.43
N VAL A 138 21.62 8.41 8.17
CA VAL A 138 22.15 7.04 7.95
C VAL A 138 21.08 5.97 8.15
N TYR A 139 20.28 6.05 9.22
CA TYR A 139 19.18 5.08 9.41
C TYR A 139 18.13 5.17 8.31
N TYR A 140 17.74 6.39 7.94
CA TYR A 140 16.78 6.61 6.86
C TYR A 140 17.29 6.04 5.52
N THR A 141 18.55 6.28 5.15
CA THR A 141 19.11 5.76 3.89
C THR A 141 19.17 4.24 3.91
N VAL A 142 19.63 3.61 4.98
CA VAL A 142 19.67 2.14 5.10
C VAL A 142 18.26 1.54 4.93
N PHE A 143 17.26 1.99 5.67
CA PHE A 143 15.91 1.43 5.56
C PHE A 143 15.23 1.77 4.22
N THR A 144 15.55 2.93 3.63
CA THR A 144 15.06 3.28 2.28
C THR A 144 15.66 2.35 1.23
N THR A 145 16.97 2.09 1.27
CA THR A 145 17.62 1.16 0.31
C THR A 145 17.02 -0.23 0.42
N PHE A 146 16.82 -0.74 1.63
CA PHE A 146 16.18 -2.03 1.85
C PHE A 146 14.73 -2.06 1.31
N ARG A 147 13.95 -0.99 1.54
CA ARG A 147 12.60 -0.86 1.00
C ARG A 147 12.57 -0.86 -0.53
N LEU A 148 13.51 -0.15 -1.16
CA LEU A 148 13.63 -0.11 -2.62
C LEU A 148 13.99 -1.49 -3.18
N LEU A 149 14.92 -2.21 -2.55
CA LEU A 149 15.29 -3.57 -2.96
C LEU A 149 14.10 -4.52 -2.87
N LEU A 150 13.38 -4.53 -1.75
CA LEU A 150 12.19 -5.37 -1.58
C LEU A 150 11.08 -5.04 -2.57
N THR A 151 10.80 -3.74 -2.76
CA THR A 151 9.77 -3.30 -3.71
C THR A 151 10.16 -3.63 -5.15
N GLY A 152 11.45 -3.50 -5.49
CA GLY A 152 12.00 -3.92 -6.77
C GLY A 152 11.86 -5.42 -6.99
N PHE A 153 12.13 -6.24 -5.97
CA PHE A 153 11.96 -7.69 -6.03
C PHE A 153 10.49 -8.10 -6.16
N SER A 154 9.57 -7.50 -5.39
CA SER A 154 8.12 -7.70 -5.58
C SER A 154 7.68 -7.32 -7.00
N GLY A 155 8.19 -6.20 -7.52
CA GLY A 155 7.93 -5.76 -8.90
C GLY A 155 8.45 -6.74 -9.95
N LEU A 156 9.62 -7.36 -9.70
CA LEU A 156 10.17 -8.41 -10.57
C LEU A 156 9.25 -9.65 -10.58
N LEU A 157 8.80 -10.12 -9.42
CA LEU A 157 7.86 -11.25 -9.32
C LEU A 157 6.55 -10.96 -10.06
N ALA A 158 6.03 -9.73 -9.96
CA ALA A 158 4.84 -9.31 -10.70
C ALA A 158 5.07 -9.34 -12.23
N ARG A 159 6.23 -8.86 -12.70
CA ARG A 159 6.60 -8.92 -14.13
C ARG A 159 6.75 -10.36 -14.62
N LEU A 160 7.36 -11.23 -13.83
CA LEU A 160 7.49 -12.66 -14.16
C LEU A 160 6.12 -13.32 -14.25
N ARG A 161 5.20 -13.04 -13.31
CA ARG A 161 3.82 -13.53 -13.34
C ARG A 161 3.12 -13.12 -14.64
N LEU A 162 3.22 -11.84 -15.02
CA LEU A 162 2.65 -11.33 -16.26
C LEU A 162 3.28 -11.97 -17.50
N TYR A 163 4.60 -12.15 -17.50
CA TYR A 163 5.31 -12.82 -18.61
C TYR A 163 4.78 -14.24 -18.84
N PHE A 164 4.62 -15.04 -17.77
CA PHE A 164 4.06 -16.39 -17.85
C PHE A 164 2.58 -16.41 -18.24
N GLN A 165 1.81 -15.37 -17.94
CA GLN A 165 0.40 -15.27 -18.32
C GLN A 165 0.22 -14.84 -19.79
N VAL A 166 1.12 -14.01 -20.31
CA VAL A 166 1.07 -13.48 -21.69
C VAL A 166 1.67 -14.45 -22.70
N THR A 167 2.64 -15.28 -22.31
CA THR A 167 3.16 -16.35 -23.18
C THR A 167 2.15 -17.49 -23.22
N PRO A 168 1.45 -17.74 -24.35
CA PRO A 168 0.55 -18.88 -24.44
C PRO A 168 1.40 -20.15 -24.44
N SER A 169 1.40 -20.87 -23.31
CA SER A 169 1.94 -22.22 -23.28
C SER A 169 1.08 -23.09 -24.22
N LYS A 170 1.72 -23.70 -25.22
CA LYS A 170 1.08 -24.69 -26.12
C LYS A 170 0.55 -25.92 -25.37
N ASN A 171 0.88 -26.10 -24.10
CA ASN A 171 0.38 -27.18 -23.26
C ASN A 171 -0.61 -26.66 -22.21
N ASN A 172 -1.90 -26.85 -22.55
CA ASN A 172 -3.06 -27.10 -21.69
C ASN A 172 -2.92 -26.87 -20.18
N MET A 173 -2.91 -25.61 -19.70
CA MET A 173 -3.59 -25.26 -18.43
C MET A 173 -3.78 -23.75 -18.24
N THR A 174 -4.15 -23.03 -19.29
CA THR A 174 -4.60 -21.64 -19.16
C THR A 174 -5.93 -21.52 -19.87
N ILE A 175 -7.02 -21.32 -19.11
CA ILE A 175 -8.28 -20.83 -19.68
C ILE A 175 -8.03 -19.38 -20.08
N THR A 176 -7.42 -19.19 -21.24
CA THR A 176 -7.39 -17.89 -21.91
C THR A 176 -8.77 -17.64 -22.48
N LEU A 177 -9.55 -16.78 -21.80
CA LEU A 177 -10.74 -16.19 -22.38
C LEU A 177 -10.28 -15.24 -23.49
N TRP A 178 -10.46 -15.65 -24.74
CA TRP A 178 -10.24 -14.79 -25.90
C TRP A 178 -11.40 -13.80 -25.99
N MET A 179 -11.13 -12.54 -25.67
CA MET A 179 -12.07 -11.46 -25.89
C MET A 179 -11.66 -10.71 -27.16
N THR A 180 -12.38 -10.94 -28.25
CA THR A 180 -12.23 -10.17 -29.48
C THR A 180 -13.01 -8.86 -29.32
N MET A 181 -12.34 -7.72 -29.39
CA MET A 181 -13.01 -6.43 -29.41
C MET A 181 -13.73 -6.26 -30.75
N VAL A 182 -15.05 -6.41 -30.72
CA VAL A 182 -15.92 -6.08 -31.86
C VAL A 182 -16.40 -4.65 -31.69
N THR A 183 -16.07 -3.78 -32.65
CA THR A 183 -16.62 -2.42 -32.70
C THR A 183 -18.04 -2.48 -33.21
N SER A 184 -19.01 -2.59 -32.31
CA SER A 184 -20.45 -2.48 -32.61
C SER A 184 -21.05 -1.22 -31.99
N SER A 185 -22.12 -0.70 -32.60
CA SER A 185 -22.87 0.41 -32.02
C SER A 185 -23.51 -0.03 -30.69
N TRP A 186 -23.58 0.87 -29.71
CA TRP A 186 -24.09 0.57 -28.36
C TRP A 186 -25.47 -0.09 -28.38
N GLY A 187 -26.35 0.33 -29.29
CA GLY A 187 -27.68 -0.25 -29.45
C GLY A 187 -27.68 -1.71 -29.93
N GLN A 188 -26.70 -2.11 -30.75
CA GLN A 188 -26.54 -3.50 -31.19
C GLN A 188 -26.01 -4.39 -30.06
N THR A 189 -25.03 -3.87 -29.30
CA THR A 189 -24.44 -4.57 -28.15
C THR A 189 -25.49 -4.80 -27.07
N TRP A 190 -26.33 -3.80 -26.78
CA TRP A 190 -27.44 -3.92 -25.84
C TRP A 190 -28.43 -5.03 -26.23
N LYS A 191 -28.83 -5.09 -27.51
CA LYS A 191 -29.77 -6.12 -28.00
C LYS A 191 -29.24 -7.54 -27.87
N ASN A 192 -27.94 -7.75 -28.04
CA ASN A 192 -27.32 -9.08 -28.00
C ASN A 192 -26.95 -9.54 -26.57
N CYS A 193 -26.81 -8.61 -25.63
CA CYS A 193 -26.43 -8.92 -24.24
C CYS A 193 -27.63 -8.98 -23.28
N VAL A 194 -28.83 -8.58 -23.73
CA VAL A 194 -30.07 -8.74 -22.95
C VAL A 194 -30.50 -10.20 -23.02
N ILE A 195 -30.60 -10.84 -21.86
CA ILE A 195 -31.09 -12.21 -21.70
C ILE A 195 -32.56 -12.24 -22.16
N ASP A 196 -32.92 -13.15 -23.08
CA ASP A 196 -34.24 -13.31 -23.72
C ASP A 196 -35.42 -13.59 -22.75
N THR A 197 -35.21 -13.54 -21.44
CA THR A 197 -36.24 -13.87 -20.44
C THR A 197 -37.27 -12.77 -20.18
N ILE A 198 -37.16 -11.60 -20.81
CA ILE A 198 -38.25 -10.61 -20.78
C ILE A 198 -39.15 -10.86 -21.99
N ALA A 199 -39.87 -11.98 -21.97
CA ALA A 199 -41.09 -12.08 -22.77
C ALA A 199 -42.00 -10.94 -22.33
N TYR A 200 -42.31 -10.03 -23.26
CA TYR A 200 -43.31 -9.00 -23.04
C TYR A 200 -44.60 -9.69 -22.58
N GLN A 201 -45.00 -9.47 -21.33
CA GLN A 201 -46.21 -10.06 -20.78
C GLN A 201 -47.38 -9.62 -21.68
N PRO A 202 -48.20 -10.55 -22.22
CA PRO A 202 -49.27 -10.16 -23.14
C PRO A 202 -50.20 -9.16 -22.46
N SER A 203 -50.65 -8.14 -23.21
CA SER A 203 -51.51 -7.11 -22.66
C SER A 203 -52.79 -7.73 -22.09
N ILE A 204 -53.01 -7.52 -20.79
CA ILE A 204 -54.15 -8.06 -20.06
C ILE A 204 -55.44 -7.44 -20.63
N LYS A 205 -56.27 -8.26 -21.27
CA LYS A 205 -57.60 -7.86 -21.75
C LYS A 205 -58.60 -7.91 -20.61
N TRP A 206 -58.68 -6.80 -19.87
CA TRP A 206 -59.55 -6.66 -18.69
C TRP A 206 -61.04 -6.95 -18.96
N SER A 207 -61.53 -6.76 -20.19
CA SER A 207 -62.90 -7.07 -20.57
C SER A 207 -63.21 -8.57 -20.56
N GLU A 208 -62.25 -9.42 -20.95
CA GLU A 208 -62.41 -10.88 -20.95
C GLU A 208 -62.38 -11.44 -19.51
N ILE A 209 -61.56 -10.86 -18.65
CA ILE A 209 -61.50 -11.20 -17.21
C ILE A 209 -62.79 -10.80 -16.49
N LEU A 210 -63.34 -9.61 -16.77
CA LEU A 210 -64.59 -9.17 -16.15
C LEU A 210 -65.78 -10.04 -16.55
N ASN A 211 -65.86 -10.43 -17.82
CA ASN A 211 -66.92 -11.33 -18.29
C ASN A 211 -66.81 -12.73 -17.68
N SER A 212 -65.60 -13.27 -17.55
CA SER A 212 -65.39 -14.60 -16.95
C SER A 212 -65.68 -14.64 -15.45
N ILE A 213 -65.48 -13.54 -14.72
CA ILE A 213 -65.89 -13.39 -13.31
C ILE A 213 -67.42 -13.33 -13.17
N ILE A 214 -68.12 -12.59 -14.03
CA ILE A 214 -69.58 -12.45 -13.99
C ILE A 214 -70.27 -13.80 -14.26
N TRP A 215 -69.67 -14.64 -15.12
CA TRP A 215 -70.23 -15.94 -15.52
C TRP A 215 -69.60 -17.16 -14.81
N GLY A 216 -68.72 -16.93 -13.83
CA GLY A 216 -68.23 -17.97 -12.92
C GLY A 216 -67.30 -19.03 -13.55
N GLN A 217 -66.49 -18.68 -14.56
CA GLN A 217 -65.52 -19.61 -15.14
C GLN A 217 -64.14 -19.48 -14.47
N LEU A 218 -63.54 -20.62 -14.10
CA LEU A 218 -62.25 -20.72 -13.41
C LEU A 218 -61.09 -20.27 -14.31
N ILE A 219 -60.33 -19.27 -13.87
CA ILE A 219 -59.13 -18.77 -14.56
C ILE A 219 -57.94 -19.65 -14.17
N TYR A 220 -57.56 -20.59 -15.03
CA TYR A 220 -56.24 -21.24 -14.94
C TYR A 220 -55.22 -20.43 -15.76
N PRO A 221 -53.97 -20.27 -15.30
CA PRO A 221 -52.92 -19.68 -16.11
C PRO A 221 -52.40 -20.70 -17.13
N LEU A 222 -52.34 -20.29 -18.39
CA LEU A 222 -51.37 -20.79 -19.38
C LEU A 222 -50.11 -19.92 -19.31
#